data_AF-A0A3P5ZN47-F1
#
_entry.id   AF-A0A3P5ZN47-F1
#
_cell.length_a   1.000
_cell.length_b   1.000
_cell.length_c   1.000
_cell.angle_alpha   90.00
_cell.angle_beta   90.00
_cell.angle_gamma   90.00
#
_symmetry.space_group_name_H-M   'P 1'
#
loop_
_entity.id
_entity.type
_entity.pdbx_description
1 polymer ?
#
loop_
_entity_poly.entity_id
_entity_poly.type
_entity_poly.pdbx_seq_one_letter_code
_entity_poly.pdbx_strand_id
1 'polypeptide(L)'
;MEANGTEMNQEREYIRRHHKHALLENQCSSTLVKHIQAPVHIVWSLVRRFDQPQKYKPFISRCVVKGNMEIGTVREVDVKSGLPATRSTERLELLDENEHILSMRIVGGDHRLKNYSSVISLHPETIEGGRIGTLVIESFVVDVPEGNTNEETCYFVEALIKCNLKSLADISQRLAVQDTTAST
;
A
#
# COMPACT_ATOMS: atom_id res chain seq x y z
N MET A 1 -5.59 -17.05 25.93
CA MET A 1 -5.45 -17.72 24.61
C MET A 1 -6.52 -17.29 23.60
N GLU A 2 -7.45 -16.36 23.93
CA GLU A 2 -8.56 -15.95 23.04
C GLU A 2 -8.27 -14.71 22.16
N ALA A 3 -7.28 -13.88 22.52
CA ALA A 3 -6.93 -12.67 21.76
C ALA A 3 -6.51 -12.98 20.31
N ASN A 4 -5.67 -14.00 20.13
CA ASN A 4 -5.11 -14.37 18.83
C ASN A 4 -6.16 -14.90 17.83
N GLY A 5 -7.26 -15.49 18.32
CA GLY A 5 -8.35 -15.99 17.48
C GLY A 5 -9.28 -14.89 16.95
N THR A 6 -9.44 -13.81 17.70
CA THR A 6 -10.31 -12.68 17.33
C THR A 6 -9.63 -11.76 16.31
N GLU A 7 -8.33 -11.50 16.49
CA GLU A 7 -7.51 -10.71 15.56
C GLU A 7 -7.41 -11.38 14.18
N MET A 8 -7.11 -12.68 14.13
CA MET A 8 -7.11 -13.45 12.88
C MET A 8 -8.49 -13.45 12.18
N ASN A 9 -9.59 -13.34 12.91
CA ASN A 9 -10.93 -13.29 12.33
C ASN A 9 -11.22 -11.91 11.71
N GLN A 10 -10.78 -10.83 12.36
CA GLN A 10 -10.93 -9.47 11.83
C GLN A 10 -10.09 -9.25 10.57
N GLU A 11 -8.82 -9.67 10.57
CA GLU A 11 -7.94 -9.59 9.39
C GLU A 11 -8.59 -10.29 8.19
N ARG A 12 -9.04 -11.53 8.37
CA ARG A 12 -9.72 -12.30 7.31
C ARG A 12 -10.95 -11.60 6.78
N GLU A 13 -11.71 -10.96 7.64
CA GLU A 13 -12.92 -10.23 7.25
C GLU A 13 -12.59 -8.97 6.44
N TYR A 14 -11.54 -8.22 6.82
CA TYR A 14 -11.06 -7.09 6.02
C TYR A 14 -10.54 -7.53 4.65
N ILE A 15 -9.77 -8.62 4.60
CA ILE A 15 -9.31 -9.23 3.35
C ILE A 15 -10.52 -9.61 2.47
N ARG A 16 -11.53 -10.26 3.06
CA ARG A 16 -12.74 -10.70 2.36
C ARG A 16 -13.53 -9.52 1.77
N ARG A 17 -13.59 -8.39 2.48
CA ARG A 17 -14.36 -7.20 2.09
C ARG A 17 -13.66 -6.34 1.03
N HIS A 18 -12.35 -6.13 1.16
CA HIS A 18 -11.65 -5.09 0.40
C HIS A 18 -10.55 -5.59 -0.53
N HIS A 19 -10.07 -6.82 -0.34
CA HIS A 19 -8.86 -7.34 -1.00
C HIS A 19 -9.12 -8.55 -1.90
N LYS A 20 -10.37 -8.74 -2.34
CA LYS A 20 -10.72 -9.77 -3.33
C LYS A 20 -10.54 -9.24 -4.75
N HIS A 21 -9.72 -9.94 -5.52
CA HIS A 21 -9.50 -9.68 -6.95
C HIS A 21 -10.12 -10.81 -7.77
N ALA A 22 -10.86 -10.46 -8.82
CA ALA A 22 -11.27 -11.41 -9.84
C ALA A 22 -10.11 -11.57 -10.82
N LEU A 23 -9.47 -12.75 -10.82
CA LEU A 23 -8.29 -13.01 -11.64
C LEU A 23 -8.67 -13.52 -13.01
N LEU A 24 -7.99 -13.00 -14.03
CA LEU A 24 -7.92 -13.63 -15.36
C LEU A 24 -6.85 -14.73 -15.36
N GLU A 25 -6.87 -15.61 -16.36
CA GLU A 25 -5.97 -16.78 -16.47
C GLU A 25 -4.48 -16.39 -16.48
N ASN A 26 -4.14 -15.23 -17.03
CA ASN A 26 -2.78 -14.71 -17.15
C ASN A 26 -2.41 -13.69 -16.04
N GLN A 27 -3.14 -13.69 -14.93
CA GLN A 27 -2.91 -12.74 -13.83
C GLN A 27 -2.50 -13.46 -12.55
N CYS A 28 -1.71 -12.75 -11.75
CA CYS A 28 -1.40 -13.16 -10.39
C CYS A 28 -1.78 -12.06 -9.39
N SER A 29 -1.96 -12.46 -8.14
CA SER A 29 -2.34 -11.58 -7.04
C SER A 29 -1.72 -12.08 -5.75
N SER A 30 -1.44 -11.16 -4.84
CA SER A 30 -1.03 -11.47 -3.47
C SER A 30 -1.58 -10.43 -2.50
N THR A 31 -1.68 -10.78 -1.23
CA THR A 31 -2.13 -9.91 -0.13
C THR A 31 -1.07 -9.94 0.96
N LEU A 32 -0.63 -8.76 1.36
CA LEU A 32 0.39 -8.56 2.38
C LEU A 32 -0.20 -7.82 3.56
N VAL A 33 0.23 -8.22 4.76
CA VAL A 33 -0.21 -7.66 6.02
C VAL A 33 0.98 -7.07 6.77
N LYS A 34 0.78 -5.91 7.40
CA LYS A 34 1.76 -5.25 8.25
C LYS A 34 1.09 -4.59 9.46
N HIS A 35 1.48 -5.03 10.64
CA HIS A 35 1.13 -4.37 11.90
C HIS A 35 2.09 -3.20 12.15
N ILE A 36 1.54 -2.02 12.41
CA ILE A 36 2.30 -0.79 12.64
C ILE A 36 1.94 -0.22 14.01
N GLN A 37 2.95 0.01 14.84
CA GLN A 37 2.81 0.61 16.16
C GLN A 37 2.68 2.13 16.08
N ALA A 38 1.63 2.60 15.40
CA ALA A 38 1.24 3.99 15.32
C ALA A 38 -0.29 4.08 15.16
N PRO A 39 -0.94 5.15 15.66
CA PRO A 39 -2.36 5.38 15.44
C PRO A 39 -2.74 5.48 13.96
N VAL A 40 -3.95 5.00 13.62
CA VAL A 40 -4.45 4.96 12.22
C VAL A 40 -4.38 6.31 11.52
N HIS A 41 -4.69 7.41 12.22
CA HIS A 41 -4.68 8.74 11.62
C HIS A 41 -3.28 9.19 11.19
N ILE A 42 -2.22 8.77 11.90
CA ILE A 42 -0.83 9.04 11.52
C ILE A 42 -0.46 8.25 10.28
N VAL A 43 -0.75 6.95 10.28
CA VAL A 43 -0.42 6.07 9.14
C VAL A 43 -1.22 6.52 7.89
N TRP A 44 -2.50 6.80 8.05
CA TRP A 44 -3.38 7.26 6.98
C TRP A 44 -2.94 8.60 6.41
N SER A 45 -2.43 9.53 7.24
CA SER A 45 -1.90 10.82 6.78
C SER A 45 -0.76 10.68 5.77
N LEU A 46 -0.05 9.56 5.77
CA LEU A 46 0.98 9.21 4.79
C LEU A 46 0.38 8.50 3.58
N VAL A 47 -0.44 7.47 3.81
CA VAL A 47 -1.00 6.60 2.75
C VAL A 47 -1.93 7.38 1.81
N ARG A 48 -2.80 8.24 2.36
CA ARG A 48 -3.77 9.04 1.59
C ARG A 48 -3.12 10.06 0.63
N ARG A 49 -1.84 10.36 0.80
CA ARG A 49 -1.09 11.30 -0.04
C ARG A 49 -0.70 10.66 -1.37
N PHE A 50 -1.70 10.44 -2.22
CA PHE A 50 -1.49 9.99 -3.59
C PHE A 50 -0.53 10.92 -4.38
N ASP A 51 -0.44 12.19 -4.01
CA ASP A 51 0.51 13.14 -4.60
C ASP A 51 1.94 13.05 -4.07
N GLN A 52 2.16 12.44 -2.89
CA GLN A 52 3.46 12.37 -2.24
C GLN A 52 3.85 10.95 -1.82
N PRO A 53 3.80 9.95 -2.73
CA PRO A 53 4.13 8.57 -2.39
C PRO A 53 5.58 8.39 -1.92
N GLN A 54 6.50 9.26 -2.34
CA GLN A 54 7.91 9.27 -1.90
C GLN A 54 8.07 9.46 -0.38
N LYS A 55 7.02 9.92 0.32
CA LYS A 55 7.04 10.00 1.78
C LYS A 55 7.24 8.65 2.44
N TYR A 56 6.81 7.54 1.82
CA TYR A 56 7.04 6.21 2.37
C TYR A 56 7.44 5.14 1.35
N LYS A 57 7.32 5.39 0.05
CA LYS A 57 7.78 4.47 -1.00
C LYS A 57 9.24 4.78 -1.36
N PRO A 58 10.22 3.99 -0.88
CA PRO A 58 11.63 4.38 -0.88
C PRO A 58 12.27 4.43 -2.27
N PHE A 59 11.64 3.80 -3.26
CA PHE A 59 12.16 3.73 -4.64
C PHE A 59 11.69 4.88 -5.53
N ILE A 60 10.83 5.75 -5.03
CA ILE A 60 10.35 6.93 -5.78
C ILE A 60 11.32 8.08 -5.55
N SER A 61 11.76 8.69 -6.64
CA SER A 61 12.61 9.89 -6.62
C SER A 61 11.78 11.17 -6.79
N ARG A 62 10.71 11.11 -7.59
CA ARG A 62 9.83 12.24 -7.88
C ARG A 62 8.41 11.77 -8.18
N CYS A 63 7.44 12.60 -7.81
CA CYS A 63 6.03 12.42 -8.14
C CYS A 63 5.46 13.75 -8.61
N VAL A 64 4.74 13.72 -9.73
CA VAL A 64 4.04 14.87 -10.30
C VAL A 64 2.58 14.50 -10.47
N VAL A 65 1.68 15.33 -9.95
CA VAL A 65 0.24 15.16 -10.12
C VAL A 65 -0.28 16.20 -11.10
N LYS A 66 -1.22 15.79 -11.97
CA LYS A 66 -1.99 16.71 -12.81
C LYS A 66 -3.39 16.84 -12.25
N GLY A 67 -3.83 18.07 -11.99
CA GLY A 67 -5.16 18.38 -11.48
C GLY A 67 -5.27 18.32 -9.96
N ASN A 68 -6.51 18.34 -9.48
CA ASN A 68 -6.83 18.27 -8.06
C ASN A 68 -6.74 16.82 -7.56
N MET A 69 -6.72 16.62 -6.24
CA MET A 69 -6.68 15.29 -5.62
C MET A 69 -8.10 14.71 -5.51
N GLU A 70 -8.57 14.06 -6.56
CA GLU A 70 -9.89 13.43 -6.65
C GLU A 70 -9.82 12.05 -7.33
N ILE A 71 -10.90 11.28 -7.28
CA ILE A 71 -10.94 9.99 -7.99
C ILE A 71 -10.75 10.23 -9.50
N GLY A 72 -9.88 9.45 -10.12
CA GLY A 72 -9.47 9.62 -11.51
C GLY A 72 -8.20 10.44 -11.70
N THR A 73 -7.71 11.12 -10.66
CA THR A 73 -6.44 11.86 -10.71
C THR A 73 -5.27 10.97 -11.12
N VAL A 74 -4.42 11.50 -12.00
CA VAL A 74 -3.25 10.80 -12.52
C VAL A 74 -1.97 11.44 -11.99
N ARG A 75 -1.03 10.60 -11.56
CA ARG A 75 0.33 10.96 -11.20
C ARG A 75 1.34 10.31 -12.13
N GLU A 76 2.42 11.03 -12.41
CA GLU A 76 3.63 10.50 -13.03
C GLU A 76 4.68 10.34 -11.92
N VAL A 77 5.23 9.14 -11.79
CA VAL A 77 6.21 8.76 -10.78
C VAL A 77 7.51 8.42 -11.47
N ASP A 78 8.59 9.08 -11.05
CA ASP A 78 9.95 8.72 -11.45
C ASP A 78 10.56 7.84 -10.35
N VAL A 79 11.21 6.75 -10.75
CA VAL A 79 11.89 5.85 -9.81
C VAL A 79 13.38 6.16 -9.72
N LYS A 80 14.03 5.67 -8.67
CA LYS A 80 15.47 5.84 -8.46
C LYS A 80 16.27 5.03 -9.49
N SER A 81 17.45 5.54 -9.85
CA SER A 81 18.40 4.88 -10.75
C SER A 81 18.81 3.50 -10.25
N GLY A 82 19.10 2.58 -11.18
CA GLY A 82 19.50 1.21 -10.87
C GLY A 82 18.34 0.21 -10.77
N LEU A 83 17.10 0.67 -10.96
CA LEU A 83 15.93 -0.19 -11.14
C LEU A 83 15.65 -0.44 -12.63
N PRO A 84 14.97 -1.55 -12.99
CA PRO A 84 14.66 -1.87 -14.38
C PRO A 84 13.74 -0.86 -15.08
N ALA A 85 12.92 -0.15 -14.30
CA ALA A 85 12.00 0.87 -14.79
C ALA A 85 12.54 2.26 -14.46
N THR A 86 12.07 3.28 -15.17
CA THR A 86 12.37 4.69 -14.87
C THR A 86 11.12 5.49 -14.53
N ARG A 87 9.94 5.11 -15.06
CA ARG A 87 8.71 5.88 -14.88
C ARG A 87 7.45 5.01 -14.82
N SER A 88 6.51 5.43 -13.98
CA SER A 88 5.16 4.86 -13.87
C SER A 88 4.12 5.99 -14.00
N THR A 89 3.01 5.72 -14.69
CA THR A 89 1.84 6.60 -14.77
C THR A 89 0.68 5.90 -14.08
N GLU A 90 0.14 6.54 -13.06
CA GLU A 90 -0.71 5.90 -12.05
C GLU A 90 -1.98 6.71 -11.86
N ARG A 91 -3.12 6.03 -11.73
CA ARG A 91 -4.43 6.64 -11.53
C ARG A 91 -4.99 6.25 -10.17
N LEU A 92 -5.56 7.23 -9.47
CA LEU A 92 -6.32 7.02 -8.24
C LEU A 92 -7.71 6.49 -8.58
N GLU A 93 -8.05 5.32 -8.07
CA GLU A 93 -9.33 4.63 -8.34
C GLU A 93 -10.31 4.74 -7.17
N LEU A 94 -9.80 4.81 -5.94
CA LEU A 94 -10.59 4.99 -4.72
C LEU A 94 -9.77 5.76 -3.69
N LEU A 95 -10.45 6.66 -2.97
CA LEU A 95 -9.94 7.28 -1.76
C LEU A 95 -11.11 7.45 -0.78
N ASP A 96 -11.22 6.51 0.16
CA ASP A 96 -12.22 6.53 1.22
C ASP A 96 -11.56 7.00 2.52
N GLU A 97 -11.87 8.22 2.93
CA GLU A 97 -11.34 8.82 4.16
C GLU A 97 -11.98 8.24 5.43
N ASN A 98 -13.18 7.65 5.34
CA ASN A 98 -13.88 7.10 6.50
C ASN A 98 -13.41 5.68 6.81
N GLU A 99 -13.28 4.85 5.78
CA GLU A 99 -12.84 3.46 5.89
C GLU A 99 -11.30 3.31 5.74
N HIS A 100 -10.59 4.41 5.48
CA HIS A 100 -9.15 4.45 5.26
C HIS A 100 -8.66 3.51 4.15
N ILE A 101 -9.31 3.61 2.98
CA ILE A 101 -9.03 2.75 1.82
C ILE A 101 -8.53 3.61 0.66
N LEU A 102 -7.41 3.20 0.07
CA LEU A 102 -6.91 3.77 -1.17
C LEU A 102 -6.75 2.66 -2.21
N SER A 103 -7.26 2.90 -3.41
CA SER A 103 -7.04 2.04 -4.57
C SER A 103 -6.39 2.83 -5.69
N MET A 104 -5.43 2.23 -6.37
CA MET A 104 -4.80 2.82 -7.53
C MET A 104 -4.51 1.75 -8.58
N ARG A 105 -4.34 2.19 -9.81
CA ARG A 105 -3.87 1.34 -10.89
C ARG A 105 -2.78 2.01 -11.69
N ILE A 106 -1.95 1.19 -12.30
CA ILE A 106 -0.99 1.65 -13.29
C ILE A 106 -1.69 1.71 -14.65
N VAL A 107 -1.58 2.86 -15.32
CA VAL A 107 -2.17 3.12 -16.64
C VAL A 107 -1.12 3.35 -17.73
N GLY A 108 0.16 3.41 -17.37
CA GLY A 108 1.28 3.55 -18.29
C GLY A 108 2.62 3.51 -17.56
N GLY A 109 3.72 3.49 -18.29
CA GLY A 109 5.07 3.39 -17.73
C GLY A 109 5.99 2.55 -18.62
N ASP A 110 7.25 2.42 -18.23
CA ASP A 110 8.28 1.65 -18.94
C ASP A 110 8.60 0.29 -18.27
N HIS A 111 7.78 -0.13 -17.31
CA HIS A 111 7.87 -1.42 -16.65
C HIS A 111 6.96 -2.48 -17.28
N ARG A 112 7.17 -3.75 -16.91
CA ARG A 112 6.37 -4.91 -17.39
C ARG A 112 5.07 -5.15 -16.60
N LEU A 113 4.79 -4.35 -15.56
CA LEU A 113 3.61 -4.49 -14.66
C LEU A 113 2.30 -4.01 -15.32
N LYS A 114 1.86 -4.70 -16.37
CA LYS A 114 0.61 -4.37 -17.08
C LYS A 114 -0.61 -4.69 -16.22
N ASN A 115 -1.63 -3.84 -16.33
CA ASN A 115 -2.90 -3.95 -15.60
C ASN A 115 -2.73 -4.10 -14.08
N TYR A 116 -1.62 -3.61 -13.52
CA TYR A 116 -1.43 -3.57 -12.08
C TYR A 116 -2.53 -2.71 -11.44
N SER A 117 -3.20 -3.28 -10.45
CA SER A 117 -4.13 -2.59 -9.57
C SER A 117 -3.83 -2.98 -8.14
N SER A 118 -3.77 -2.02 -7.22
CA SER A 118 -3.59 -2.28 -5.80
C SER A 118 -4.63 -1.59 -4.95
N VAL A 119 -4.95 -2.23 -3.83
CA VAL A 119 -5.80 -1.72 -2.77
C VAL A 119 -5.02 -1.80 -1.48
N ILE A 120 -4.94 -0.68 -0.75
CA ILE A 120 -4.40 -0.59 0.60
C ILE A 120 -5.52 -0.13 1.54
N SER A 121 -5.73 -0.85 2.64
CA SER A 121 -6.68 -0.49 3.70
C SER A 121 -5.99 -0.49 5.06
N LEU A 122 -6.44 0.39 5.96
CA LEU A 122 -5.87 0.58 7.27
C LEU A 122 -6.95 0.43 8.34
N HIS A 123 -6.70 -0.42 9.33
CA HIS A 123 -7.66 -0.72 10.38
C HIS A 123 -7.04 -0.46 11.75
N PRO A 124 -7.73 0.22 12.68
CA PRO A 124 -7.27 0.32 14.06
C PRO A 124 -7.12 -1.07 14.67
N GLU A 125 -6.04 -1.29 15.40
CA GLU A 125 -5.84 -2.52 16.18
C GLU A 125 -5.19 -2.19 17.53
N THR A 126 -5.34 -3.11 18.48
CA THR A 126 -4.56 -3.10 19.72
C THR A 126 -3.46 -4.12 19.57
N ILE A 127 -2.21 -3.70 19.68
CA ILE A 127 -1.06 -4.60 19.62
C ILE A 127 -0.60 -5.01 21.03
N GLU A 128 0.33 -5.96 21.09
CA GLU A 128 0.88 -6.46 22.35
C GLU A 128 1.28 -5.33 23.33
N GLY A 129 0.88 -5.50 24.60
CA GLY A 129 1.08 -4.50 25.64
C GLY A 129 0.03 -3.38 25.67
N GLY A 130 -1.10 -3.54 24.96
CA GLY A 130 -2.22 -2.59 25.00
C GLY A 130 -1.95 -1.29 24.23
N ARG A 131 -0.91 -1.28 23.39
CA ARG A 131 -0.55 -0.10 22.60
C ARG A 131 -1.49 0.01 21.41
N ILE A 132 -1.84 1.25 21.04
CA ILE A 132 -2.62 1.52 19.83
C ILE A 132 -1.73 1.26 18.62
N GLY A 133 -2.24 0.51 17.66
CA GLY A 133 -1.60 0.20 16.39
C GLY A 133 -2.54 0.32 15.20
N THR A 134 -2.00 -0.02 14.04
CA THR A 134 -2.71 -0.05 12.76
C THR A 134 -2.35 -1.32 12.00
N LEU A 135 -3.38 -2.09 11.67
CA LEU A 135 -3.31 -3.20 10.73
C LEU A 135 -3.37 -2.63 9.32
N VAL A 136 -2.29 -2.74 8.57
CA VAL A 136 -2.23 -2.34 7.16
C VAL A 136 -2.29 -3.58 6.28
N ILE A 137 -3.23 -3.59 5.34
CA ILE A 137 -3.40 -4.67 4.37
C ILE A 137 -3.22 -4.06 2.98
N GLU A 138 -2.27 -4.56 2.20
CA GLU A 138 -2.08 -4.17 0.79
C GLU A 138 -2.16 -5.40 -0.10
N SER A 139 -3.04 -5.36 -1.08
CA SER A 139 -3.23 -6.43 -2.07
C SER A 139 -3.09 -5.88 -3.47
N PHE A 140 -2.68 -6.72 -4.42
CA PHE A 140 -2.61 -6.34 -5.82
C PHE A 140 -3.07 -7.46 -6.74
N VAL A 141 -3.44 -7.09 -7.95
CA VAL A 141 -3.52 -7.98 -9.12
C VAL A 141 -2.66 -7.37 -10.24
N VAL A 142 -2.00 -8.22 -11.03
CA VAL A 142 -1.17 -7.80 -12.16
C VAL A 142 -1.12 -8.89 -13.23
N ASP A 143 -0.94 -8.49 -14.49
CA ASP A 143 -0.66 -9.43 -15.57
C ASP A 143 0.74 -10.04 -15.38
N VAL A 144 0.83 -11.34 -15.67
CA VAL A 144 2.08 -12.10 -15.67
C VAL A 144 2.75 -11.89 -17.04
N PRO A 145 3.93 -11.26 -17.09
CA PRO A 145 4.61 -11.02 -18.34
C PRO A 145 4.99 -12.31 -19.07
N GLU A 146 4.98 -12.30 -20.40
CA GLU A 146 5.47 -13.43 -21.18
C GLU A 146 6.90 -13.81 -20.78
N GLY A 147 7.12 -15.11 -20.58
CA GLY A 147 8.40 -15.66 -20.12
C GLY A 147 8.60 -15.64 -18.60
N ASN A 148 7.62 -15.18 -17.82
CA ASN A 148 7.65 -15.26 -16.36
C ASN A 148 6.57 -16.19 -15.81
N THR A 149 6.82 -16.75 -14.62
CA THR A 149 5.79 -17.46 -13.87
C THR A 149 4.99 -16.51 -12.96
N ASN A 150 3.87 -17.02 -12.43
CA ASN A 150 3.07 -16.31 -11.44
C ASN A 150 3.89 -16.01 -10.18
N GLU A 151 4.69 -16.98 -9.72
CA GLU A 151 5.51 -16.89 -8.52
C GLU A 151 6.60 -15.84 -8.67
N GLU A 152 7.31 -15.80 -9.80
CA GLU A 152 8.34 -14.81 -10.07
C GLU A 152 7.76 -13.38 -10.09
N THR A 153 6.62 -13.22 -10.76
CA THR A 153 5.94 -11.93 -10.87
C THR A 153 5.43 -11.46 -9.50
N CYS A 154 4.77 -12.34 -8.74
CA CYS A 154 4.33 -12.05 -7.38
C CYS A 154 5.51 -11.72 -6.47
N TYR A 155 6.58 -12.52 -6.50
CA TYR A 155 7.77 -12.31 -5.68
C TYR A 155 8.37 -10.92 -5.90
N PHE A 156 8.49 -10.50 -7.16
CA PHE A 156 9.01 -9.17 -7.50
C PHE A 156 8.11 -8.05 -6.94
N VAL A 157 6.80 -8.14 -7.16
CA VAL A 157 5.85 -7.12 -6.68
C VAL A 157 5.78 -7.09 -5.15
N GLU A 158 5.74 -8.26 -4.52
CA GLU A 158 5.76 -8.40 -3.06
C GLU A 158 7.01 -7.78 -2.46
N ALA A 159 8.18 -7.93 -3.08
CA ALA A 159 9.41 -7.32 -2.59
C ALA A 159 9.29 -5.79 -2.54
N LEU A 160 8.72 -5.17 -3.59
CA LEU A 160 8.47 -3.73 -3.62
C LEU A 160 7.48 -3.29 -2.54
N ILE A 161 6.36 -4.00 -2.39
CA ILE A 161 5.36 -3.70 -1.36
C ILE A 161 5.94 -3.88 0.05
N LYS A 162 6.70 -4.95 0.30
CA LYS A 162 7.39 -5.18 1.59
C LYS A 162 8.34 -4.04 1.94
N CYS A 163 9.09 -3.51 0.97
CA CYS A 163 9.92 -2.32 1.18
C CYS A 163 9.09 -1.08 1.52
N ASN A 164 7.98 -0.85 0.81
CA ASN A 164 7.07 0.27 1.08
C ASN A 164 6.47 0.17 2.49
N LEU A 165 5.91 -0.99 2.86
CA LEU A 165 5.27 -1.21 4.16
C LEU A 165 6.28 -1.15 5.32
N LYS A 166 7.53 -1.60 5.11
CA LYS A 166 8.61 -1.41 6.09
C LYS A 166 8.90 0.07 6.32
N SER A 167 9.13 0.84 5.25
CA SER A 167 9.39 2.27 5.36
C SER A 167 8.19 3.03 5.94
N LEU A 168 6.95 2.63 5.61
CA LEU A 168 5.74 3.20 6.19
C LEU A 168 5.70 3.00 7.71
N ALA A 169 6.01 1.79 8.19
CA ALA A 169 6.08 1.50 9.61
C ALA A 169 7.15 2.37 10.31
N ASP A 170 8.37 2.38 9.79
CA ASP A 170 9.50 3.12 10.38
C ASP A 170 9.24 4.63 10.46
N ILE A 171 8.55 5.20 9.47
CA ILE A 171 8.19 6.63 9.45
C ILE A 171 7.03 6.91 10.39
N SER A 172 5.97 6.11 10.33
CA SER A 172 4.77 6.30 11.16
C SER A 172 5.08 6.21 12.65
N GLN A 173 5.91 5.24 13.05
CA GLN A 173 6.32 5.07 14.45
C GLN A 173 7.13 6.25 14.96
N ARG A 174 8.01 6.83 14.13
CA ARG A 174 8.76 8.04 14.49
C ARG A 174 7.85 9.26 14.66
N LEU A 175 6.87 9.42 13.77
CA LEU A 175 5.88 10.49 13.88
C LEU A 175 5.01 10.35 15.14
N ALA A 176 4.60 9.13 15.49
CA ALA A 176 3.82 8.87 16.70
C ALA A 176 4.55 9.25 17.99
N VAL A 177 5.87 9.03 18.06
CA VAL A 177 6.70 9.46 19.20
C VAL A 177 6.73 10.99 19.30
N GLN A 178 6.91 11.67 18.17
CA GLN A 178 6.98 13.15 18.13
C GLN A 178 5.65 13.80 18.53
N ASP A 179 4.52 13.24 18.07
CA ASP A 179 3.18 13.73 18.38
C ASP A 179 2.86 13.67 19.89
N THR A 180 3.33 12.61 20.55
CA THR A 180 3.21 12.44 22.01
C THR A 180 4.04 13.51 22.74
N THR A 181 5.26 13.79 22.28
CA THR A 181 6.14 14.81 22.90
C THR A 181 5.68 16.25 22.67
N ALA A 182 4.92 16.54 21.61
CA ALA A 182 4.38 17.87 21.35
C ALA A 182 3.09 18.16 22.14
N SER A 183 2.43 17.11 22.64
CA SER A 183 1.21 17.19 23.44
C SER A 183 1.45 17.16 24.95
N THR A 184 2.72 17.14 25.38
CA THR A 184 3.15 17.19 26.80
C THR A 184 3.83 18.52 27.09
#